data_AF-A0A928SK97-F1
#
_entry.id   AF-A0A928SK97-F1
#
_cell.length_a   1.000
_cell.length_b   1.000
_cell.length_c   1.000
_cell.angle_alpha   90.00
_cell.angle_beta   90.00
_cell.angle_gamma   90.00
#
_symmetry.space_group_name_H-M   'P 1'
#
loop_
_entity.id
_entity.type
_entity.pdbx_description
1 polymer ?
#
loop_
_entity_poly.entity_id
_entity_poly.type
_entity_poly.pdbx_seq_one_letter_code
_entity_poly.pdbx_strand_id
1 'polypeptide(L)' 'MTIAEILQSVQFVVDQEGKPTAAILDMSAWETFLSVLEDAEDIKLVRERMANWRTKEGWTAWEDFKAESTSS' A
#
# COMPACT_ATOMS: atom_id res chain seq x y z
N MET A 1 10.36 -9.51 -0.84
CA MET A 1 11.49 -8.76 -1.42
C MET A 1 11.50 -7.37 -0.81
N THR A 2 12.67 -6.77 -0.63
CA THR A 2 12.78 -5.35 -0.30
C THR A 2 12.53 -4.50 -1.55
N ILE A 3 12.15 -3.23 -1.37
CA ILE A 3 11.98 -2.29 -2.50
C ILE A 3 13.26 -2.18 -3.34
N ALA A 4 14.43 -2.21 -2.69
CA ALA A 4 15.71 -2.15 -3.38
C ALA A 4 15.93 -3.35 -4.33
N GLU A 5 15.58 -4.56 -3.89
CA GLU A 5 15.67 -5.76 -4.71
C GLU A 5 14.69 -5.73 -5.89
N ILE A 6 13.48 -5.19 -5.69
CA ILE A 6 12.48 -4.99 -6.75
C ILE A 6 13.03 -4.03 -7.81
N LEU A 7 13.55 -2.87 -7.40
CA LEU A 7 14.10 -1.87 -8.32
C LEU A 7 15.30 -2.39 -9.12
N GLN A 8 16.09 -3.30 -8.55
CA GLN A 8 17.22 -3.93 -9.25
C GLN A 8 16.78 -5.00 -10.25
N SER A 9 15.60 -5.60 -10.07
CA SER A 9 15.05 -6.61 -10.99
C SER A 9 14.30 -6.04 -12.20
N VAL A 10 14.01 -4.72 -12.22
CA VAL A 10 13.22 -4.09 -13.28
C VAL A 10 13.97 -4.13 -14.61
N GLN A 11 13.30 -4.61 -15.65
CA GLN A 11 13.80 -4.52 -17.03
C GLN A 11 13.04 -3.45 -17.78
N PHE A 12 13.74 -2.65 -18.57
CA PHE A 12 13.11 -1.58 -19.35
C PHE A 12 13.06 -1.95 -20.83
N VAL A 13 11.90 -1.78 -21.43
CA VAL A 13 11.73 -1.76 -22.89
C VAL A 13 12.00 -0.34 -23.34
N VAL A 14 12.91 -0.19 -24.30
CA VAL A 14 13.31 1.13 -24.85
C VAL A 14 12.86 1.27 -26.30
N ASP A 15 12.62 2.51 -26.73
CA ASP A 15 12.39 2.84 -28.14
C ASP A 15 13.71 2.91 -28.94
N GLN A 16 13.61 3.31 -30.21
CA GLN A 16 14.75 3.42 -31.12
C GLN A 16 15.77 4.48 -30.69
N GLU A 17 15.38 5.42 -29.83
CA GLU A 17 16.22 6.49 -29.30
C GLU A 17 16.83 6.08 -27.94
N GLY A 18 16.54 4.87 -27.46
CA GLY A 18 17.00 4.36 -26.18
C GLY A 18 16.18 4.89 -25.00
N LYS A 19 15.03 5.52 -25.24
CA LYS A 19 14.16 6.05 -24.18
C LYS A 19 13.26 4.95 -23.64
N PRO A 20 13.19 4.74 -22.30
CA PRO A 20 12.28 3.78 -21.70
C PRO A 20 10.81 4.07 -22.02
N THR A 21 10.09 3.06 -22.47
CA THR A 21 8.66 3.11 -22.81
C THR A 21 7.82 2.18 -21.96
N ALA A 22 8.40 1.09 -21.44
CA ALA A 22 7.74 0.19 -20.51
C ALA A 22 8.75 -0.38 -19.49
N ALA A 23 8.23 -0.81 -18.35
CA ALA A 23 8.96 -1.58 -17.34
C ALA A 23 8.33 -2.96 -17.21
N ILE A 24 9.18 -3.99 -17.18
CA ILE A 24 8.80 -5.38 -16.97
C ILE A 24 9.25 -5.76 -15.56
N LEU A 25 8.33 -6.36 -14.82
CA LEU A 25 8.47 -6.77 -13.43
C LEU A 25 8.01 -8.22 -13.32
N ASP A 26 8.69 -9.01 -12.48
CA ASP A 26 8.13 -10.28 -12.03
C ASP A 26 6.87 -10.05 -11.22
N MET A 27 5.92 -10.99 -11.27
CA MET A 27 4.62 -10.80 -10.63
C MET A 27 4.73 -10.55 -9.11
N SER A 28 5.63 -11.26 -8.43
CA SER A 28 5.88 -11.04 -6.99
C SER A 28 6.44 -9.65 -6.69
N ALA A 29 7.21 -9.08 -7.61
CA ALA A 29 7.74 -7.73 -7.49
C ALA A 29 6.63 -6.69 -7.72
N TRP A 30 5.72 -6.93 -8.66
CA TRP A 30 4.54 -6.10 -8.90
C TRP A 30 3.60 -6.08 -7.69
N GLU A 31 3.27 -7.24 -7.12
CA GLU A 31 2.41 -7.34 -5.92
C GLU A 31 3.03 -6.61 -4.73
N THR A 32 4.33 -6.80 -4.51
CA THR A 32 5.04 -6.10 -3.43
C THR A 32 5.07 -4.58 -3.68
N PHE A 33 5.27 -4.16 -4.93
CA PHE A 33 5.25 -2.75 -5.30
C PHE A 33 3.88 -2.10 -5.01
N LEU A 34 2.78 -2.78 -5.36
CA LEU A 34 1.43 -2.32 -5.04
C LEU A 34 1.20 -2.22 -3.53
N SER A 35 1.56 -3.25 -2.76
CA SER A 35 1.43 -3.24 -1.30
C SER A 35 2.18 -2.08 -0.65
N VAL A 36 3.37 -1.74 -1.16
CA VAL A 36 4.14 -0.58 -0.66
C VAL A 36 3.44 0.75 -0.95
N LEU A 37 2.77 0.87 -2.10
CA LEU A 37 2.01 2.08 -2.43
C LEU A 37 0.78 2.21 -1.53
N GLU A 38 0.05 1.12 -1.29
CA GLU A 38 -1.09 1.08 -0.37
C GLU A 38 -0.66 1.49 1.06
N ASP A 39 0.43 0.91 1.56
CA ASP A 39 1.00 1.28 2.86
C ASP A 39 1.35 2.77 2.94
N ALA A 40 1.89 3.35 1.86
CA ALA A 40 2.26 4.76 1.80
C ALA A 40 1.03 5.68 1.83
N GLU A 41 -0.06 5.29 1.16
CA GLU A 41 -1.34 5.99 1.22
C GLU A 41 -1.94 5.90 2.63
N ASP A 42 -1.93 4.72 3.23
CA ASP A 42 -2.45 4.47 4.57
C ASP A 42 -1.67 5.19 5.67
N ILE A 43 -0.36 5.40 5.51
CA ILE A 43 0.45 6.17 6.48
C ILE A 43 -0.09 7.58 6.67
N LYS A 44 -0.66 8.21 5.63
CA LYS A 44 -1.27 9.54 5.76
C LYS A 44 -2.52 9.48 6.64
N LEU A 45 -3.37 8.49 6.41
CA LEU A 45 -4.57 8.25 7.20
C LEU A 45 -4.24 7.92 8.66
N VAL A 46 -3.20 7.09 8.89
CA VAL A 46 -2.68 6.78 10.23
C VAL A 46 -2.18 8.04 10.92
N ARG A 47 -1.45 8.92 10.24
CA ARG A 47 -0.97 10.19 10.81
C ARG A 47 -2.13 11.11 11.21
N GLU A 48 -3.14 11.24 10.36
CA GLU A 48 -4.34 12.04 10.65
C GLU A 48 -5.10 11.47 11.86
N ARG A 49 -5.29 10.15 11.91
CA ARG A 49 -5.91 9.48 13.07
C ARG A 49 -5.07 9.60 14.34
N MET A 50 -3.74 9.53 14.24
CA MET A 50 -2.81 9.72 15.35
C MET A 50 -2.73 11.17 15.84
N ALA A 51 -3.22 12.16 15.09
CA ALA A 51 -3.37 13.52 15.62
C ALA A 51 -4.57 13.60 16.58
N ASN A 52 -5.64 12.85 16.27
CA ASN A 52 -6.92 12.92 16.97
C ASN A 52 -7.22 11.69 17.84
N TRP A 53 -6.30 10.74 17.98
CA TRP A 53 -6.56 9.45 18.64
C TRP A 53 -7.08 9.56 20.09
N ARG A 54 -6.78 10.67 20.78
CA ARG A 54 -7.26 10.94 22.14
C ARG A 54 -8.70 11.47 22.20
N THR A 55 -9.26 11.96 21.09
CA THR A 55 -10.66 12.42 21.05
C THR A 55 -11.65 11.26 21.03
N LYS A 56 -11.17 10.04 20.77
CA LYS A 56 -11.99 8.82 20.58
C LYS A 56 -13.01 8.92 19.45
N GLU A 57 -12.97 9.97 18.63
CA GLU A 57 -13.82 10.08 17.43
C GLU A 57 -13.46 8.99 16.43
N GLY A 58 -14.48 8.28 15.94
CA GLY A 58 -14.32 7.15 15.03
C GLY A 58 -13.89 5.83 15.70
N TRP A 59 -13.83 5.77 17.04
CA TRP A 59 -13.60 4.52 17.77
C TRP A 59 -14.92 3.80 18.02
N THR A 60 -14.95 2.49 17.78
CA THR A 60 -16.06 1.61 18.15
C THR A 60 -15.56 0.63 19.20
N ALA A 61 -16.36 0.35 20.23
CA ALA A 61 -16.00 -0.67 21.20
C ALA A 61 -15.99 -2.04 20.51
N TRP A 62 -15.01 -2.87 20.84
CA TRP A 62 -14.85 -4.19 20.22
C TRP A 62 -16.11 -5.06 20.32
N GLU A 63 -16.84 -4.94 21.43
CA GLU A 63 -18.10 -5.66 21.65
C GLU A 63 -19.21 -5.20 20.68
N ASP A 64 -19.30 -3.91 20.41
CA ASP A 64 -20.29 -3.33 19.49
C ASP A 64 -19.99 -3.75 18.04
N PHE A 65 -18.71 -3.74 17.64
CA PHE A 65 -18.27 -4.19 16.32
C PHE A 65 -18.57 -5.69 16.06
N LYS A 66 -18.35 -6.54 17.07
CA LYS A 66 -18.68 -7.97 16.98
C LYS A 66 -20.18 -8.20 16.80
N ALA A 67 -21.00 -7.48 17.56
CA ALA A 67 -22.45 -7.64 17.48
C ALA A 67 -22.99 -7.30 16.07
N GLU A 68 -22.45 -6.25 15.45
CA GLU A 68 -22.79 -5.82 14.10
C GLU A 68 -22.33 -6.83 13.02
N SER A 69 -21.09 -7.34 13.13
CA SER A 69 -20.53 -8.29 12.15
C SER A 69 -21.15 -9.70 12.19
N THR A 70 -21.74 -10.11 13.31
CA THR A 70 -22.51 -11.37 13.41
C THR A 70 -23.98 -11.26 13.01
N SER A 71 -24.47 -10.05 12.73
CA SER A 71 -25.86 -9.80 12.31
C SER A 71 -26.06 -9.74 10.79
N SER A 72 -25.01 -9.98 9.99
CA SER A 72 -25.06 -10.04 8.51
C SER A 72 -24.88 -11.45 7.97
#